data_AF-A0A1X7M6U1-F1
#
_entry.id   AF-A0A1X7M6U1-F1
#
_cell.length_a   1.000
_cell.length_b   1.000
_cell.length_c   1.000
_cell.angle_alpha   90.00
_cell.angle_beta   90.00
_cell.angle_gamma   90.00
#
_symmetry.space_group_name_H-M   'P 1'
#
loop_
_entity.id
_entity.type
_entity.pdbx_description
1 polymer ?
#
loop_
_entity_poly.entity_id
_entity_poly.type
_entity_poly.pdbx_seq_one_letter_code
_entity_poly.pdbx_strand_id
1 'polypeptide(L)'
;MSELWPKIPDADAGPAPRQYRDSVAYYPEAEKAQRFEQRGDYIQAFQAWMRANHTSCNELNRQWSRSRAEFCEKLSLRGPLTGRRVS
;
A
#
# COMPACT_ATOMS: atom_id res chain seq x y z
N MET A 1 -11.24 -9.35 24.30
CA MET A 1 -11.47 -9.43 22.85
C MET A 1 -10.99 -8.12 22.25
N SER A 2 -10.04 -8.18 21.33
CA SER A 2 -9.24 -7.04 20.87
C SER A 2 -10.08 -5.98 20.15
N GLU A 3 -10.21 -4.80 20.75
CA GLU A 3 -10.65 -3.59 20.04
C GLU A 3 -9.47 -3.09 19.20
N LEU A 4 -9.32 -3.68 18.02
CA LEU A 4 -8.24 -3.39 17.08
C LEU A 4 -8.86 -2.89 15.77
N TRP A 5 -9.57 -1.76 15.83
CA TRP A 5 -9.81 -0.82 14.71
C TRP A 5 -10.48 0.45 15.24
N PRO A 6 -10.17 1.65 14.74
CA PRO A 6 -10.85 2.87 15.17
C PRO A 6 -12.36 2.80 14.85
N LYS A 7 -13.18 3.11 15.88
CA LYS A 7 -14.65 3.19 15.78
C LYS A 7 -15.01 4.20 14.70
N ILE A 8 -15.65 3.72 13.65
CA ILE A 8 -16.24 4.56 12.60
C ILE A 8 -17.30 5.43 13.31
N PRO A 9 -17.20 6.77 13.29
CA PRO A 9 -18.19 7.61 13.95
C PRO A 9 -19.56 7.44 13.28
N ASP A 10 -20.61 7.51 14.10
CA ASP A 10 -21.99 7.32 13.71
C ASP A 10 -22.38 8.16 12.48
N ALA A 11 -23.13 7.54 11.57
CA ALA A 11 -23.45 8.02 10.23
C ALA A 11 -24.27 9.34 10.17
N ASP A 12 -24.66 9.89 11.32
CA ASP A 12 -25.44 11.14 11.43
C ASP A 12 -24.59 12.41 11.64
N ALA A 13 -23.27 12.26 11.84
CA ALA A 13 -22.34 13.37 11.68
C ALA A 13 -21.99 13.50 10.20
N GLY A 14 -22.70 14.38 9.47
CA GLY A 14 -22.36 14.71 8.08
C GLY A 14 -20.84 14.91 7.93
N PRO A 15 -20.22 14.40 6.84
CA PRO A 15 -18.77 14.22 6.79
C PRO A 15 -18.07 15.55 7.01
N ALA A 16 -17.18 15.64 8.00
CA ALA A 16 -16.18 16.69 8.01
C ALA A 16 -15.36 16.53 6.70
N PRO A 17 -15.52 17.39 5.66
CA PRO A 17 -15.25 16.99 4.28
C PRO A 17 -13.76 16.87 3.89
N ARG A 18 -12.84 16.89 4.86
CA ARG A 18 -11.41 17.11 4.59
C ARG A 18 -10.45 16.16 5.33
N GLN A 19 -10.91 15.37 6.29
CA GLN A 19 -10.00 14.61 7.16
C GLN A 19 -9.61 13.22 6.63
N TYR A 20 -10.16 12.79 5.50
CA TYR A 20 -9.87 11.46 4.92
C TYR A 20 -9.23 11.51 3.53
N ARG A 21 -9.09 12.70 2.95
CA ARG A 21 -8.58 12.85 1.60
C ARG A 21 -7.06 12.98 1.68
N ASP A 22 -6.36 11.96 1.22
CA ASP A 22 -4.92 12.01 1.07
C ASP A 22 -4.53 13.02 -0.03
N SER A 23 -3.23 13.27 -0.18
CA SER A 23 -2.70 14.00 -1.31
C SER A 23 -3.27 13.45 -2.62
N VAL A 24 -3.70 14.33 -3.51
CA VAL A 24 -4.25 13.93 -4.83
C VAL A 24 -3.23 13.11 -5.62
N ALA A 25 -1.93 13.31 -5.35
CA ALA A 25 -0.85 12.57 -5.98
C ALA A 25 -0.61 11.17 -5.37
N TYR A 26 -1.21 10.85 -4.21
CA TYR A 26 -1.11 9.51 -3.59
C TYR A 26 -1.77 8.43 -4.46
N TYR A 27 -3.04 8.62 -4.81
CA TYR A 27 -3.85 7.60 -5.48
C TYR A 27 -3.26 7.13 -6.82
N PRO A 28 -2.77 8.03 -7.71
CA PRO A 28 -2.12 7.60 -8.95
C PRO A 28 -0.85 6.76 -8.72
N GLU A 29 -0.04 7.07 -7.70
CA GLU A 29 1.15 6.27 -7.39
C GLU A 29 0.78 4.91 -6.79
N ALA A 30 -0.23 4.86 -5.93
CA ALA A 30 -0.75 3.61 -5.37
C ALA A 30 -1.34 2.69 -6.46
N GLU A 31 -2.12 3.23 -7.40
CA GLU A 31 -2.66 2.46 -8.53
C GLU A 31 -1.55 1.93 -9.45
N LYS A 32 -0.53 2.75 -9.75
CA LYS A 32 0.65 2.31 -10.52
C LYS A 32 1.34 1.15 -9.80
N ALA A 33 1.54 1.26 -8.49
CA ALA A 33 2.16 0.22 -7.69
C ALA A 33 1.37 -1.10 -7.77
N GLN A 34 0.05 -1.06 -7.61
CA GLN A 34 -0.82 -2.22 -7.75
C GLN A 34 -0.73 -2.87 -9.14
N ARG A 35 -0.68 -2.08 -10.21
CA ARG A 35 -0.53 -2.61 -11.58
C ARG A 35 0.79 -3.33 -11.77
N PHE A 36 1.88 -2.83 -11.19
CA PHE A 36 3.18 -3.52 -11.23
C PHE A 36 3.15 -4.83 -10.44
N GLU A 37 2.50 -4.86 -9.27
CA GLU A 37 2.33 -6.10 -8.50
C GLU A 37 1.55 -7.17 -9.28
N GLN A 38 0.47 -6.78 -9.96
CA GLN A 38 -0.33 -7.69 -10.79
C GLN A 38 0.46 -8.27 -11.96
N ARG A 39 1.46 -7.55 -12.46
CA ARG A 39 2.38 -8.02 -13.52
C ARG A 39 3.54 -8.86 -12.99
N GLY A 40 3.74 -8.90 -11.67
CA GLY A 40 4.90 -9.52 -11.04
C GLY A 40 6.17 -8.65 -11.10
N ASP A 41 6.06 -7.38 -11.50
CA ASP A 41 7.16 -6.43 -11.60
C ASP A 41 7.48 -5.83 -10.21
N TYR A 42 7.91 -6.68 -9.27
CA TYR A 42 8.03 -6.30 -7.86
C TYR A 42 9.06 -5.19 -7.59
N ILE A 43 10.09 -5.01 -8.44
CA ILE A 43 11.03 -3.89 -8.33
C ILE A 43 10.32 -2.56 -8.61
N GLN A 44 9.52 -2.51 -9.68
CA GLN A 44 8.77 -1.30 -10.07
C GLN A 44 7.63 -1.03 -9.07
N ALA A 45 6.98 -2.08 -8.57
CA ALA A 45 5.98 -1.99 -7.50
C ALA A 45 6.57 -1.39 -6.22
N PHE A 46 7.74 -1.87 -5.78
CA PHE A 46 8.45 -1.32 -4.62
C PHE A 46 8.67 0.18 -4.75
N GLN A 47 9.24 0.62 -5.88
CA GLN A 47 9.53 2.03 -6.11
C GLN A 47 8.26 2.89 -6.13
N ALA A 48 7.18 2.38 -6.73
CA ALA A 48 5.89 3.09 -6.77
C ALA A 48 5.25 3.19 -5.38
N TRP A 49 5.32 2.14 -4.55
CA TRP A 49 4.87 2.20 -3.16
C TRP A 49 5.70 3.15 -2.30
N MET A 50 7.01 3.25 -2.52
CA MET A 50 7.85 4.24 -1.85
C MET A 50 7.47 5.67 -2.24
N ARG A 51 7.16 5.92 -3.53
CA ARG A 51 6.63 7.22 -3.97
C ARG A 51 5.26 7.52 -3.37
N ALA A 52 4.37 6.53 -3.30
CA ALA A 52 3.07 6.68 -2.65
C ALA A 52 3.21 7.01 -1.15
N ASN A 53 4.12 6.32 -0.44
CA ASN A 53 4.43 6.62 0.96
C ASN A 53 4.89 8.08 1.14
N HIS A 54 5.83 8.54 0.33
CA HIS A 54 6.36 9.90 0.43
C HIS A 54 5.31 10.97 0.10
N THR A 55 4.45 10.68 -0.86
CA THR A 55 3.41 11.62 -1.32
C THR A 55 2.21 11.70 -0.39
N SER A 56 2.00 10.65 0.41
CA SER A 56 0.88 10.57 1.34
C SER A 56 1.05 11.58 2.49
N CYS A 57 -0.04 12.28 2.81
CA CYS A 57 -0.21 13.08 4.01
C CYS A 57 -1.01 12.32 5.09
N ASN A 58 -1.61 11.17 4.75
CA ASN A 58 -2.34 10.32 5.68
C ASN A 58 -1.44 9.22 6.24
N GLU A 59 -1.29 9.18 7.56
CA GLU A 59 -0.43 8.21 8.24
C GLU A 59 -0.80 6.75 7.97
N LEU A 60 -2.09 6.42 7.82
CA LEU A 60 -2.52 5.06 7.48
C LEU A 60 -2.03 4.64 6.08
N ASN A 61 -2.12 5.57 5.13
CA ASN A 61 -1.67 5.34 3.76
C ASN A 61 -0.14 5.27 3.68
N ARG A 62 0.58 6.03 4.51
CA ARG A 62 2.03 5.87 4.68
C ARG A 62 2.38 4.48 5.17
N GLN A 63 1.77 4.02 6.26
CA GLN A 63 2.03 2.71 6.84
C GLN A 63 1.73 1.59 5.84
N TRP A 64 0.56 1.64 5.21
CA TRP A 64 0.17 0.69 4.16
C TRP A 64 1.21 0.63 3.03
N SER A 65 1.58 1.79 2.48
CA SER A 65 2.50 1.87 1.36
C SER A 65 3.90 1.38 1.74
N ARG A 66 4.36 1.68 2.96
CA ARG A 66 5.63 1.17 3.48
C ARG A 66 5.61 -0.36 3.59
N SER A 67 4.57 -0.94 4.19
CA SER A 67 4.46 -2.40 4.32
C SER A 67 4.40 -3.09 2.95
N ARG A 68 3.72 -2.52 1.97
CA ARG A 68 3.70 -3.06 0.59
C ARG A 68 5.05 -2.91 -0.12
N ALA A 69 5.75 -1.80 0.09
CA ALA A 69 7.11 -1.64 -0.42
C ALA A 69 8.04 -2.75 0.12
N GLU A 70 8.08 -2.93 1.44
CA GLU A 70 8.91 -3.98 2.07
C GLU A 70 8.54 -5.40 1.57
N PHE A 71 7.26 -5.65 1.29
CA PHE A 71 6.82 -6.91 0.68
C PHE A 71 7.37 -7.09 -0.74
N CYS A 72 7.23 -6.06 -1.58
CA CYS A 72 7.71 -6.08 -2.96
C CYS A 72 9.24 -6.23 -3.02
N GLU A 73 9.97 -5.54 -2.14
CA GLU A 73 11.43 -5.68 -2.01
C GLU A 73 11.81 -7.14 -1.70
N LYS A 74 11.18 -7.74 -0.68
CA LYS A 74 11.43 -9.15 -0.32
C LYS A 74 11.11 -10.12 -1.45
N LEU A 75 10.04 -9.88 -2.22
CA LEU A 75 9.71 -10.72 -3.38
C LEU A 75 10.68 -10.52 -4.55
N SER A 76 11.13 -9.29 -4.79
CA SER A 76 12.12 -9.02 -5.83
C SER A 76 13.46 -9.71 -5.55
N LEU A 77 13.85 -9.78 -4.27
CA LEU A 77 15.07 -10.46 -3.82
C LEU A 77 14.94 -12.00 -3.84
N ARG A 78 13.72 -12.53 -3.80
CA ARG A 78 13.47 -13.99 -3.77
C ARG A 78 13.62 -14.66 -5.14
N GLY A 79 13.76 -13.90 -6.22
CA GLY A 79 13.81 -14.43 -7.59
C GLY A 79 12.53 -15.19 -7.98
N PRO A 80 12.38 -15.61 -9.24
CA PRO A 80 11.32 -16.55 -9.58
C PRO A 80 11.53 -17.83 -8.77
N LEU A 81 10.45 -18.39 -8.23
CA LEU A 81 10.43 -19.68 -7.53
C LEU A 81 10.69 -20.86 -8.50
N THR A 82 11.63 -20.74 -9.42
CA THR A 82 12.16 -21.86 -10.20
C THR A 82 13.13 -22.64 -9.31
N GLY A 83 12.62 -23.52 -8.45
CA GLY A 83 13.51 -24.42 -7.72
C GLY A 83 13.04 -25.05 -6.42
N ARG A 84 11.73 -25.23 -6.20
CA ARG A 84 11.27 -26.21 -5.19
C ARG A 84 10.23 -27.15 -5.80
N ARG A 85 10.64 -27.95 -6.77
CA ARG A 85 10.10 -29.32 -6.87
C ARG A 85 10.95 -30.16 -5.93
N VAL A 86 10.40 -30.43 -4.76
CA VAL A 86 10.82 -31.58 -3.98
C VAL A 86 10.03 -32.74 -4.60
N SER A 87 10.73 -33.65 -5.27
CA SER A 87 10.22 -34.98 -5.65
C SER A 87 10.95 -36.00 -4.79
#